data_AF-T1BVC5-F1
#
_entry.id   AF-T1BVC5-F1
#
_cell.length_a   1.000
_cell.length_b   1.000
_cell.length_c   1.000
_cell.angle_alpha   90.00
_cell.angle_beta   90.00
_cell.angle_gamma   90.00
#
_symmetry.space_group_name_H-M   'P 1'
#
loop_
_entity.id
_entity.type
_entity.pdbx_description
1 polymer ?
#
loop_
_entity_poly.entity_id
_entity_poly.type
_entity_poly.pdbx_seq_one_letter_code
_entity_poly.pdbx_strand_id
1 'polypeptide(L)'
;MVAVAEASQGKVIFGYYTSVLLLADRNLPALEEAAQDIRKVILNLGFQARIETVNAVDAYLGTMPGNTVANVRRPVVHTLNLAHLMPFTSVWAGPDHNPCPFYPRQKDGSPPPPLLWTRTSGATPFRLSLHSGDLGHAAVLGPTGSGKSTLLATAVAQHFRYARAQVFCFDKGYSMLPLVWAAGGEHYDISGGADGVGGPTVAFAPLARCDEESEQRWAAEWLESCVELQGVRVTPEQRQEIYRAVKQLGDFKDAKLRTLGQFRATIQDTDLRTAIEPYTVRGVAGDLLDATEDGMSQDRFQVLRNGTPPVRGDRVVLPVLTYLFTGSSSALRPADLARAR
;
A
#
# COMPACT_ATOMS: atom_id res chain seq x y z
N MET A 1 -40.96 0.51 -42.90
CA MET A 1 -42.36 0.50 -42.44
C MET A 1 -42.49 0.49 -40.92
N VAL A 2 -41.69 -0.30 -40.18
CA VAL A 2 -41.74 -0.33 -38.70
C VAL A 2 -41.39 1.03 -38.05
N ALA A 3 -40.29 1.67 -38.45
CA ALA A 3 -39.85 2.95 -37.87
C ALA A 3 -40.84 4.12 -38.06
N VAL A 4 -41.60 4.14 -39.16
CA VAL A 4 -42.63 5.17 -39.40
C VAL A 4 -43.85 4.92 -38.50
N ALA A 5 -44.26 3.66 -38.33
CA ALA A 5 -45.36 3.29 -37.43
C ALA A 5 -45.03 3.56 -35.95
N GLU A 6 -43.80 3.30 -35.51
CA GLU A 6 -43.34 3.59 -34.14
C GLU A 6 -43.29 5.09 -33.84
N ALA A 7 -42.90 5.89 -34.82
CA ALA A 7 -42.93 7.35 -34.71
C ALA A 7 -44.37 7.90 -34.69
N SER A 8 -45.26 7.37 -35.52
CA SER A 8 -46.70 7.72 -35.48
C SER A 8 -47.37 7.31 -34.16
N GLN A 9 -46.80 6.34 -33.43
CA GLN A 9 -47.24 5.94 -32.08
C GLN A 9 -46.51 6.70 -30.95
N GLY A 10 -45.63 7.66 -31.26
CA GLY A 10 -44.89 8.44 -30.26
C GLY A 10 -43.82 7.67 -29.49
N LYS A 11 -43.45 6.46 -29.94
CA LYS A 11 -42.47 5.59 -29.23
C LYS A 11 -41.02 5.99 -29.49
N VAL A 12 -40.76 6.68 -30.60
CA VAL A 12 -39.43 7.17 -30.97
C VAL A 12 -39.52 8.58 -31.54
N ILE A 13 -38.52 9.40 -31.21
CA ILE A 13 -38.30 10.71 -31.82
C ILE A 13 -37.19 10.59 -32.86
N PHE A 14 -37.27 11.36 -33.94
CA PHE A 14 -36.22 11.49 -34.94
C PHE A 14 -35.34 12.71 -34.68
N GLY A 15 -34.05 12.58 -34.94
CA GLY A 15 -33.09 13.67 -34.87
C GLY A 15 -31.96 13.48 -35.88
N TYR A 16 -31.11 14.49 -35.99
CA TYR A 16 -29.90 14.41 -36.79
C TYR A 16 -28.74 13.93 -35.92
N TYR A 17 -28.05 12.88 -36.36
CA TYR A 17 -26.88 12.36 -35.65
C TYR A 17 -25.83 11.89 -36.65
N THR A 18 -24.58 12.30 -36.42
CA THR A 18 -23.43 11.84 -37.17
C THR A 18 -22.33 11.48 -36.19
N SER A 19 -21.82 10.25 -36.28
CA SER A 19 -20.62 9.84 -35.56
C SER A 19 -19.39 10.21 -36.38
N VAL A 20 -18.43 10.88 -35.76
CA VAL A 20 -17.18 11.31 -36.40
C VAL A 20 -16.01 10.67 -35.65
N LEU A 21 -15.15 9.96 -36.39
CA LEU A 21 -13.91 9.41 -35.87
C LEU A 21 -12.76 10.34 -36.27
N LEU A 22 -12.02 10.83 -35.28
CA LEU A 22 -10.85 11.68 -35.49
C LEU A 22 -9.59 10.82 -35.42
N LEU A 23 -8.79 10.87 -36.48
CA LEU A 23 -7.52 10.16 -36.57
C LEU A 23 -6.41 11.21 -36.68
N ALA A 24 -5.30 10.99 -35.97
CA ALA A 24 -4.14 11.87 -36.00
C ALA A 24 -2.88 11.02 -36.02
N ASP A 25 -2.00 11.29 -36.98
CA ASP A 25 -0.67 10.71 -37.06
C ASP A 25 0.32 11.80 -37.54
N ARG A 26 1.60 11.63 -37.22
CA ARG A 26 2.67 12.52 -37.72
C ARG A 26 3.09 12.16 -39.16
N ASN A 27 2.75 10.97 -39.63
CA ASN A 27 3.04 10.46 -40.96
C ASN A 27 1.75 10.36 -41.78
N LEU A 28 1.63 11.18 -42.83
CA LEU A 28 0.43 11.27 -43.66
C LEU A 28 0.08 9.94 -44.37
N PRO A 29 1.01 9.26 -45.07
CA PRO A 29 0.76 7.93 -45.63
C PRO A 29 0.19 6.91 -44.63
N ALA A 30 0.74 6.88 -43.40
CA ALA A 30 0.26 5.96 -42.36
C ALA A 30 -1.17 6.30 -41.90
N LEU A 31 -1.48 7.59 -41.81
CA LEU A 31 -2.83 8.07 -41.48
C LEU A 31 -3.85 7.68 -42.56
N GLU A 32 -3.48 7.81 -43.84
CA GLU A 32 -4.35 7.45 -44.97
C GLU A 32 -4.64 5.95 -45.00
N GLU A 33 -3.63 5.11 -44.76
CA GLU A 33 -3.78 3.65 -44.65
C GLU A 33 -4.73 3.29 -43.49
N ALA A 34 -4.47 3.83 -42.29
CA ALA A 34 -5.31 3.60 -41.12
C ALA A 34 -6.77 4.04 -41.35
N ALA A 35 -6.98 5.18 -42.02
CA ALA A 35 -8.32 5.67 -42.34
C ALA A 35 -9.07 4.72 -43.30
N GLN A 36 -8.38 4.16 -44.30
CA GLN A 36 -8.98 3.18 -45.20
C GLN A 36 -9.33 1.87 -44.49
N ASP A 37 -8.45 1.38 -43.62
CA ASP A 37 -8.68 0.17 -42.85
C ASP A 37 -9.87 0.30 -41.90
N ILE A 38 -9.94 1.40 -41.15
CA ILE A 38 -11.07 1.69 -40.26
C ILE A 38 -12.37 1.80 -41.07
N ARG A 39 -12.35 2.50 -42.21
CA ARG A 39 -13.51 2.59 -43.10
C ARG A 39 -13.95 1.21 -43.59
N LYS A 40 -13.03 0.33 -43.97
CA LYS A 40 -13.32 -1.03 -44.42
C LYS A 40 -14.00 -1.85 -43.31
N VAL A 41 -13.52 -1.75 -42.07
CA VAL A 41 -14.16 -2.41 -40.92
C VAL A 41 -15.60 -1.94 -40.73
N ILE A 42 -15.85 -0.62 -40.79
CA ILE A 42 -17.20 -0.07 -40.61
C ILE A 42 -18.14 -0.52 -41.72
N LEU A 43 -17.67 -0.54 -42.99
CA LEU A 43 -18.44 -1.04 -44.12
C LEU A 43 -18.78 -2.53 -43.99
N ASN A 44 -17.85 -3.36 -43.52
CA ASN A 44 -18.07 -4.78 -43.30
C ASN A 44 -19.12 -5.08 -42.22
N LEU A 45 -19.30 -4.16 -41.27
CA LEU A 45 -20.36 -4.23 -40.25
C LEU A 45 -21.74 -3.77 -40.77
N GLY A 46 -21.84 -3.41 -42.05
CA GLY A 46 -23.09 -2.96 -42.70
C GLY A 46 -23.42 -1.48 -42.50
N PHE A 47 -22.53 -0.71 -41.87
CA PHE A 47 -22.68 0.74 -41.73
C PHE A 47 -22.10 1.49 -42.93
N GLN A 48 -22.50 2.74 -43.11
CA GLN A 48 -21.85 3.63 -44.08
C GLN A 48 -20.80 4.50 -43.41
N ALA A 49 -19.62 4.59 -44.03
CA ALA A 49 -18.53 5.44 -43.58
C ALA A 49 -17.87 6.18 -44.74
N ARG A 50 -17.47 7.42 -44.49
CA ARG A 50 -16.80 8.31 -45.44
C ARG A 50 -15.56 8.91 -44.78
N ILE A 51 -14.44 8.86 -45.50
CA ILE A 51 -13.27 9.67 -45.14
C ILE A 51 -13.56 11.08 -45.66
N GLU A 52 -13.61 12.04 -44.74
CA GLU A 52 -13.95 13.42 -45.08
C GLU A 52 -12.72 14.14 -45.63
N THR A 53 -12.92 14.94 -46.69
CA THR A 53 -11.85 15.68 -47.38
C THR A 53 -12.19 17.16 -47.43
N VAL A 54 -13.10 17.56 -48.33
CA VAL A 54 -13.50 18.96 -48.53
C VAL A 54 -14.06 19.58 -47.25
N ASN A 55 -14.82 18.83 -46.43
CA ASN A 55 -15.38 19.32 -45.16
C ASN A 55 -14.60 18.80 -43.96
N ALA A 56 -13.31 18.47 -44.09
CA ALA A 56 -12.54 17.87 -43.00
C ALA A 56 -12.46 18.81 -41.77
N VAL A 57 -12.32 20.11 -42.01
CA VAL A 57 -12.32 21.13 -40.96
C VAL A 57 -13.68 21.20 -40.27
N ASP A 58 -14.78 21.24 -41.02
CA ASP A 58 -16.13 21.26 -40.46
C ASP A 58 -16.47 19.97 -39.71
N ALA A 59 -16.05 18.82 -40.21
CA ALA A 59 -16.22 17.53 -39.53
C ALA A 59 -15.48 17.50 -38.19
N TYR A 60 -14.26 18.06 -38.13
CA TYR A 60 -13.52 18.22 -36.88
C TYR A 60 -14.21 19.21 -35.93
N LEU A 61 -14.57 20.41 -36.41
CA LEU A 61 -15.25 21.41 -35.59
C LEU A 61 -16.62 20.93 -35.09
N GLY A 62 -17.31 20.10 -35.87
CA GLY A 62 -18.60 19.50 -35.52
C GLY A 62 -18.52 18.44 -34.42
N THR A 63 -17.32 17.93 -34.07
CA THR A 63 -17.14 17.07 -32.89
C THR A 63 -17.10 17.87 -31.59
N MET A 64 -16.96 19.20 -31.66
CA MET A 64 -16.92 20.05 -30.47
C MET A 64 -18.33 20.23 -29.90
N PRO A 65 -18.52 20.03 -28.57
CA PRO A 65 -19.82 20.22 -27.94
C PRO A 65 -20.41 21.61 -28.23
N GLY A 66 -21.67 21.65 -28.68
CA GLY A 66 -22.38 22.90 -28.97
C GLY A 66 -22.16 23.47 -30.37
N ASN A 67 -21.24 22.94 -31.18
CA ASN A 67 -21.00 23.43 -32.54
C ASN A 67 -21.87 22.72 -33.59
N THR A 68 -23.18 22.95 -33.53
CA THR A 68 -24.14 22.31 -34.44
C THR A 68 -24.08 22.83 -35.87
N VAL A 69 -23.48 24.01 -36.09
CA VAL A 69 -23.36 24.65 -37.42
C VAL A 69 -22.36 23.89 -38.28
N ALA A 70 -21.21 23.51 -37.72
CA ALA A 70 -20.17 22.77 -38.43
C ALA A 70 -20.55 21.31 -38.74
N ASN A 71 -21.60 20.76 -38.11
CA ASN A 71 -22.11 19.43 -38.45
C ASN A 71 -22.90 19.45 -39.78
N VAL A 72 -22.18 19.31 -40.89
CA VAL A 72 -22.71 19.39 -42.26
C VAL A 72 -23.42 18.11 -42.71
N ARG A 73 -23.06 16.94 -42.18
CA ARG A 73 -23.74 15.67 -42.47
C ARG A 73 -24.85 15.48 -41.45
N ARG A 74 -26.10 15.47 -41.89
CA ARG A 74 -27.27 15.38 -41.00
C ARG A 74 -28.20 14.24 -41.43
N PRO A 75 -27.76 12.97 -41.34
CA PRO A 75 -28.67 11.86 -41.57
C PRO A 75 -29.69 11.82 -40.44
N VAL A 76 -30.93 11.54 -40.80
CA VAL A 76 -32.03 11.40 -39.83
C VAL A 76 -31.96 10.01 -39.22
N VAL A 77 -31.87 9.92 -37.90
CA VAL A 77 -31.92 8.67 -37.14
C VAL A 77 -32.99 8.77 -36.07
N HIS A 78 -33.62 7.64 -35.71
CA HIS A 78 -34.52 7.60 -34.56
C HIS A 78 -33.75 7.32 -33.27
N THR A 79 -34.32 7.78 -32.16
CA THR A 79 -33.79 7.68 -30.78
C THR A 79 -33.33 6.27 -30.37
N LEU A 80 -34.01 5.19 -30.78
CA LEU A 80 -33.52 3.82 -30.52
C LEU A 80 -32.20 3.49 -31.23
N ASN A 81 -32.00 3.93 -32.49
CA ASN A 81 -30.72 3.73 -33.17
C ASN A 81 -29.64 4.60 -32.54
N LEU A 82 -29.98 5.84 -32.17
CA LEU A 82 -29.07 6.72 -31.45
C LEU A 82 -28.61 6.09 -30.13
N ALA A 83 -29.50 5.47 -29.35
CA ALA A 83 -29.15 4.82 -28.09
C ALA A 83 -28.08 3.72 -28.23
N HIS A 84 -28.08 2.98 -29.34
CA HIS A 84 -27.06 1.97 -29.64
C HIS A 84 -25.75 2.56 -30.17
N LEU A 85 -25.78 3.79 -30.70
CA LEU A 85 -24.62 4.46 -31.31
C LEU A 85 -23.95 5.47 -30.38
N MET A 86 -24.60 5.87 -29.28
CA MET A 86 -24.00 6.79 -28.31
C MET A 86 -22.76 6.16 -27.68
N PRO A 87 -21.59 6.83 -27.73
CA PRO A 87 -20.42 6.35 -27.02
C PRO A 87 -20.68 6.48 -25.52
N PHE A 88 -20.92 5.36 -24.84
CA PHE A 88 -20.85 5.30 -23.39
C PHE A 88 -19.36 5.34 -23.04
N THR A 89 -18.84 6.51 -22.68
CA THR A 89 -17.53 6.59 -22.03
C THR A 89 -17.61 5.81 -20.73
N SER A 90 -17.14 4.56 -20.72
CA SER A 90 -17.11 3.78 -19.48
C SER A 90 -15.97 4.30 -18.62
N VAL A 91 -16.28 4.72 -17.40
CA VAL A 91 -15.26 5.02 -16.39
C VAL A 91 -14.35 3.81 -16.25
N TRP A 92 -13.03 4.03 -16.28
CA TRP A 92 -12.05 2.96 -16.09
C TRP A 92 -12.36 2.18 -14.81
N ALA A 93 -12.55 0.86 -14.93
CA ALA A 93 -13.03 0.01 -13.86
C ALA A 93 -11.91 -0.60 -13.00
N GLY A 94 -10.67 -0.11 -13.12
CA GLY A 94 -9.48 -0.69 -12.49
C GLY A 94 -8.95 -1.91 -13.24
N PRO A 95 -7.82 -2.50 -12.80
CA PRO A 95 -7.27 -3.71 -13.39
C PRO A 95 -8.14 -4.94 -13.06
N ASP A 96 -8.23 -5.89 -14.00
CA ASP A 96 -9.05 -7.10 -13.84
C ASP A 96 -8.58 -8.01 -12.70
N HIS A 97 -7.27 -8.00 -12.41
CA HIS A 97 -6.61 -8.77 -11.37
C HIS A 97 -5.54 -7.91 -10.68
N ASN A 98 -5.00 -8.37 -9.55
CA ASN A 98 -3.89 -7.70 -8.90
C ASN A 98 -2.61 -7.88 -9.73
N PRO A 99 -1.90 -6.80 -10.12
CA PRO A 99 -0.75 -6.89 -11.01
C PRO A 99 0.53 -7.40 -10.33
N CYS A 100 0.54 -7.57 -9.00
CA CYS A 100 1.72 -7.98 -8.25
C CYS A 100 2.15 -9.42 -8.62
N PRO A 101 3.37 -9.64 -9.15
CA PRO A 101 3.84 -10.96 -9.55
C PRO A 101 4.13 -11.87 -8.36
N PHE A 102 4.25 -11.32 -7.14
CA PHE A 102 4.50 -12.08 -5.92
C PHE A 102 3.24 -12.73 -5.34
N TYR A 103 2.05 -12.32 -5.78
CA TYR A 103 0.81 -12.91 -5.31
C TYR A 103 0.51 -14.20 -6.07
N PRO A 104 0.39 -15.34 -5.37
CA PRO A 104 0.15 -16.61 -6.03
C PRO A 104 -1.22 -16.62 -6.71
N ARG A 105 -1.33 -17.43 -7.76
CA ARG A 105 -2.62 -17.78 -8.37
C ARG A 105 -3.54 -18.39 -7.32
N GLN A 106 -4.84 -18.24 -7.54
CA GLN A 106 -5.83 -18.88 -6.68
C GLN A 106 -5.80 -20.41 -6.87
N LYS A 107 -6.48 -21.15 -5.98
CA LYS A 107 -6.50 -22.62 -5.99
C LYS A 107 -7.04 -23.21 -7.31
N ASP A 108 -7.87 -22.45 -8.03
CA ASP A 108 -8.45 -22.82 -9.33
C ASP A 108 -7.58 -22.42 -10.54
N GLY A 109 -6.39 -21.86 -10.30
CA GLY A 109 -5.48 -21.38 -11.34
C GLY A 109 -5.76 -19.96 -11.85
N SER A 110 -6.82 -19.31 -11.40
CA SER A 110 -7.14 -17.92 -11.77
C SER A 110 -6.10 -16.93 -11.21
N PRO A 111 -5.90 -15.76 -11.85
CA PRO A 111 -4.99 -14.73 -11.36
C PRO A 111 -5.45 -14.17 -10.00
N PRO A 112 -4.55 -13.58 -9.19
CA PRO A 112 -4.91 -13.02 -7.90
C PRO A 112 -5.98 -11.92 -8.06
N PRO A 113 -7.08 -11.93 -7.30
CA PRO A 113 -8.16 -10.97 -7.46
C PRO A 113 -7.71 -9.55 -7.09
N PRO A 114 -8.38 -8.49 -7.56
CA PRO A 114 -8.11 -7.13 -7.09
C PRO A 114 -8.32 -7.02 -5.57
N LEU A 115 -7.70 -6.00 -4.95
CA LEU A 115 -7.70 -5.86 -3.49
C LEU A 115 -9.14 -5.73 -2.99
N LEU A 116 -9.91 -4.80 -3.57
CA LEU A 116 -11.32 -4.63 -3.20
C LEU A 116 -12.16 -4.16 -4.37
N TRP A 117 -13.43 -4.52 -4.33
CA TRP A 117 -14.45 -3.96 -5.21
C TRP A 117 -15.13 -2.79 -4.52
N THR A 118 -15.21 -1.67 -5.21
CA THR A 118 -15.87 -0.45 -4.77
C THR A 118 -16.70 0.12 -5.92
N ARG A 119 -17.19 1.34 -5.77
CA ARG A 119 -18.10 1.98 -6.70
C ARG A 119 -17.60 3.38 -7.01
N THR A 120 -17.58 3.74 -8.29
CA THR A 120 -17.32 5.12 -8.73
C THR A 120 -18.51 6.02 -8.38
N SER A 121 -18.36 7.34 -8.49
CA SER A 121 -19.46 8.28 -8.29
C SER A 121 -20.67 8.00 -9.22
N GLY A 122 -20.44 7.39 -10.38
CA GLY A 122 -21.46 7.00 -11.36
C GLY A 122 -22.01 5.58 -11.20
N ALA A 123 -21.86 4.98 -10.02
CA ALA A 123 -22.30 3.61 -9.71
C ALA A 123 -21.61 2.47 -10.48
N THR A 124 -20.55 2.75 -11.25
CA THR A 124 -19.77 1.72 -11.94
C THR A 124 -18.95 0.92 -10.92
N PRO A 125 -18.99 -0.44 -10.96
CA PRO A 125 -18.08 -1.26 -10.17
C PRO A 125 -16.62 -0.93 -10.51
N PHE A 126 -15.80 -0.71 -9.47
CA PHE A 126 -14.39 -0.38 -9.59
C PHE A 126 -13.53 -1.39 -8.81
N ARG A 127 -12.52 -1.94 -9.47
CA ARG A 127 -11.54 -2.86 -8.91
C ARG A 127 -10.35 -2.06 -8.40
N LEU A 128 -10.33 -1.79 -7.10
CA LEU A 128 -9.18 -1.09 -6.50
C LEU A 128 -8.01 -2.06 -6.35
N SER A 129 -6.86 -1.65 -6.89
CA SER A 129 -5.54 -2.22 -6.65
C SER A 129 -4.64 -1.13 -6.10
N LEU A 130 -3.87 -1.43 -5.05
CA LEU A 130 -2.83 -0.53 -4.55
C LEU A 130 -1.47 -0.75 -5.23
N HIS A 131 -1.39 -1.73 -6.14
CA HIS A 131 -0.14 -2.10 -6.80
C HIS A 131 -0.04 -1.50 -8.20
N SER A 132 1.17 -1.02 -8.52
CA SER A 132 1.63 -0.74 -9.88
C SER A 132 2.76 -1.72 -10.19
N GLY A 133 2.44 -2.80 -10.90
CA GLY A 133 3.35 -3.93 -11.04
C GLY A 133 3.60 -4.59 -9.69
N ASP A 134 4.86 -4.68 -9.28
CA ASP A 134 5.31 -5.27 -8.02
C ASP A 134 5.29 -4.30 -6.82
N LEU A 135 5.18 -2.99 -7.05
CA LEU A 135 5.20 -1.97 -6.00
C LEU A 135 3.79 -1.67 -5.47
N GLY A 136 3.62 -1.74 -4.14
CA GLY A 136 2.35 -1.56 -3.44
C GLY A 136 2.25 -0.34 -2.52
N HIS A 137 3.08 0.69 -2.72
CA HIS A 137 3.07 1.88 -1.86
C HIS A 137 1.81 2.73 -2.07
N ALA A 138 1.13 3.08 -0.98
CA ALA A 138 -0.09 3.86 -1.02
C ALA A 138 -0.16 4.86 0.15
N ALA A 139 -0.82 5.99 -0.08
CA ALA A 139 -1.11 7.00 0.93
C ALA A 139 -2.61 7.29 0.95
N VAL A 140 -3.23 7.27 2.14
CA VAL A 140 -4.64 7.60 2.35
C VAL A 140 -4.72 8.92 3.11
N LEU A 141 -5.19 9.96 2.44
CA LEU A 141 -5.25 11.33 2.98
C LEU A 141 -6.71 11.78 3.10
N GLY A 142 -7.02 12.53 4.16
CA GLY A 142 -8.36 13.05 4.39
C GLY A 142 -8.55 13.62 5.80
N PRO A 143 -9.59 14.45 6.02
CA PRO A 143 -9.85 15.05 7.33
C PRO A 143 -10.23 14.00 8.38
N THR A 144 -10.16 14.37 9.66
CA THR A 144 -10.65 13.51 10.75
C THR A 144 -12.13 13.17 10.52
N GLY A 145 -12.52 11.92 10.76
CA GLY A 145 -13.89 11.45 10.53
C GLY A 145 -14.22 11.07 9.08
N SER A 146 -13.32 11.25 8.10
CA SER A 146 -13.59 10.91 6.69
C SER A 146 -13.55 9.40 6.36
N GLY A 147 -13.41 8.53 7.36
CA GLY A 147 -13.35 7.07 7.16
C GLY A 147 -11.98 6.51 6.78
N LYS A 148 -10.87 7.24 6.97
CA LYS A 148 -9.51 6.74 6.66
C LYS A 148 -9.19 5.40 7.32
N SER A 149 -9.39 5.29 8.64
CA SER A 149 -9.11 4.06 9.38
C SER A 149 -10.02 2.91 8.94
N THR A 150 -11.27 3.20 8.62
CA THR A 150 -12.22 2.22 8.08
C THR A 150 -11.76 1.69 6.72
N LEU A 151 -11.27 2.57 5.83
CA LEU A 151 -10.70 2.16 4.54
C LEU A 151 -9.46 1.29 4.73
N LEU A 152 -8.54 1.67 5.63
CA LEU A 152 -7.33 0.89 5.93
C LEU A 152 -7.66 -0.49 6.52
N ALA A 153 -8.56 -0.56 7.51
CA ALA A 153 -9.03 -1.81 8.08
C ALA A 153 -9.70 -2.70 7.02
N THR A 154 -10.52 -2.11 6.15
CA THR A 154 -11.14 -2.83 5.02
C THR A 154 -10.07 -3.37 4.07
N ALA A 155 -9.10 -2.55 3.68
CA ALA A 155 -8.00 -2.98 2.82
C ALA A 155 -7.19 -4.12 3.45
N VAL A 156 -6.88 -4.04 4.75
CA VAL A 156 -6.21 -5.10 5.52
C VAL A 156 -7.01 -6.39 5.53
N ALA A 157 -8.31 -6.32 5.86
CA ALA A 157 -9.18 -7.48 5.86
C ALA A 157 -9.23 -8.16 4.48
N GLN A 158 -9.31 -7.37 3.41
CA GLN A 158 -9.30 -7.89 2.06
C GLN A 158 -7.92 -8.44 1.66
N HIS A 159 -6.82 -7.87 2.15
CA HIS A 159 -5.46 -8.31 1.83
C HIS A 159 -5.22 -9.78 2.23
N PHE A 160 -5.83 -10.26 3.31
CA PHE A 160 -5.69 -11.65 3.75
C PHE A 160 -6.24 -12.70 2.77
N ARG A 161 -6.93 -12.28 1.70
CA ARG A 161 -7.34 -13.14 0.58
C ARG A 161 -6.17 -13.65 -0.26
N TYR A 162 -5.02 -12.96 -0.21
CA TYR A 162 -3.80 -13.43 -0.86
C TYR A 162 -3.11 -14.45 0.04
N ALA A 163 -2.71 -15.59 -0.52
CA ALA A 163 -2.05 -16.62 0.27
C ALA A 163 -0.71 -16.11 0.80
N ARG A 164 -0.40 -16.42 2.07
CA ARG A 164 0.76 -15.92 2.82
C ARG A 164 0.79 -14.39 3.02
N ALA A 165 -0.33 -13.69 2.81
CA ALA A 165 -0.43 -12.28 3.16
C ALA A 165 -0.16 -12.07 4.66
N GLN A 166 0.72 -11.12 4.96
CA GLN A 166 1.05 -10.66 6.30
C GLN A 166 0.75 -9.16 6.41
N VAL A 167 0.28 -8.74 7.58
CA VAL A 167 0.01 -7.34 7.89
C VAL A 167 0.62 -7.01 9.22
N PHE A 168 1.49 -6.00 9.20
CA PHE A 168 2.04 -5.36 10.37
C PHE A 168 1.50 -3.92 10.41
N CYS A 169 0.77 -3.59 11.48
CA CYS A 169 0.09 -2.31 11.60
C CYS A 169 0.58 -1.56 12.83
N PHE A 170 0.92 -0.28 12.65
CA PHE A 170 1.11 0.65 13.76
C PHE A 170 -0.19 1.45 13.94
N ASP A 171 -0.88 1.20 15.04
CA ASP A 171 -2.17 1.81 15.34
C ASP A 171 -2.05 2.78 16.53
N LYS A 172 -2.52 4.01 16.36
CA LYS A 172 -2.53 5.01 17.42
C LYS A 172 -3.86 5.03 18.20
N GLY A 173 -4.96 4.68 17.54
CA GLY A 173 -6.31 4.99 18.00
C GLY A 173 -7.23 3.78 18.13
N TYR A 174 -6.67 2.59 18.32
CA TYR A 174 -7.41 1.32 18.40
C TYR A 174 -8.36 1.06 17.22
N SER A 175 -8.12 1.70 16.08
CA SER A 175 -8.99 1.55 14.92
C SER A 175 -8.87 0.17 14.28
N MET A 176 -7.74 -0.51 14.46
CA MET A 176 -7.49 -1.85 13.95
C MET A 176 -7.84 -2.95 14.97
N LEU A 177 -8.02 -2.58 16.25
CA LEU A 177 -8.27 -3.52 17.36
C LEU A 177 -9.43 -4.48 17.11
N PRO A 178 -10.63 -4.03 16.65
CA PRO A 178 -11.73 -4.95 16.40
C PRO A 178 -11.42 -5.95 15.28
N LEU A 179 -10.69 -5.50 14.24
CA LEU A 179 -10.36 -6.35 13.10
C LEU A 179 -9.33 -7.41 13.47
N VAL A 180 -8.27 -7.03 14.20
CA VAL A 180 -7.22 -7.99 14.60
C VAL A 180 -7.77 -9.08 15.49
N TRP A 181 -8.61 -8.75 16.47
CA TRP A 181 -9.27 -9.76 17.29
C TRP A 181 -10.25 -10.63 16.49
N ALA A 182 -11.06 -10.04 15.62
CA ALA A 182 -11.98 -10.81 14.79
C ALA A 182 -11.27 -11.74 13.79
N ALA A 183 -10.09 -11.35 13.32
CA ALA A 183 -9.27 -12.15 12.41
C ALA A 183 -8.35 -13.14 13.14
N GLY A 184 -8.34 -13.16 14.48
CA GLY A 184 -7.48 -14.03 15.29
C GLY A 184 -6.00 -13.65 15.26
N GLY A 185 -5.69 -12.39 14.93
CA GLY A 185 -4.32 -11.87 15.00
C GLY A 185 -3.96 -11.36 16.38
N GLU A 186 -2.74 -10.84 16.49
CA GLU A 186 -2.17 -10.38 17.76
C GLU A 186 -2.11 -8.86 17.85
N HIS A 187 -2.51 -8.34 19.01
CA HIS A 187 -2.44 -6.91 19.31
C HIS A 187 -1.50 -6.68 20.50
N TYR A 188 -0.46 -5.89 20.29
CA TYR A 188 0.53 -5.57 21.31
C TYR A 188 0.44 -4.11 21.73
N ASP A 189 0.51 -3.84 23.02
CA ASP A 189 0.61 -2.48 23.54
C ASP A 189 2.05 -2.13 23.91
N ILE A 190 2.69 -1.27 23.09
CA ILE A 190 4.05 -0.79 23.36
C ILE A 190 4.08 0.41 24.32
N SER A 191 2.92 0.91 24.75
CA SER A 191 2.80 2.00 25.72
C SER A 191 2.68 1.53 27.18
N GLY A 192 2.75 0.22 27.43
CA GLY A 192 2.78 -0.36 28.77
C GLY A 192 1.42 -0.70 29.37
N GLY A 193 0.37 -0.85 28.56
CA GLY A 193 -0.93 -1.40 29.00
C GLY A 193 -1.72 -0.50 29.96
N ALA A 194 -1.36 0.79 30.05
CA ALA A 194 -1.83 1.70 31.11
C ALA A 194 -3.36 1.91 31.14
N ASP A 195 -4.04 1.76 30.00
CA ASP A 195 -5.50 1.89 29.89
C ASP A 195 -6.25 0.54 29.98
N GLY A 196 -5.53 -0.58 30.13
CA GLY A 196 -6.14 -1.92 30.24
C GLY A 196 -6.91 -2.36 28.99
N VAL A 197 -6.70 -1.69 27.86
CA VAL A 197 -7.34 -1.98 26.57
C VAL A 197 -6.30 -2.52 25.59
N GLY A 198 -6.64 -3.60 24.90
CA GLY A 198 -5.75 -4.26 23.94
C GLY A 198 -5.20 -5.58 24.45
N GLY A 199 -4.24 -6.14 23.72
CA GLY A 199 -3.53 -7.37 24.12
C GLY A 199 -2.34 -7.10 25.04
N PRO A 200 -1.49 -8.11 25.28
CA PRO A 200 -0.44 -8.05 26.30
C PRO A 200 0.60 -6.98 26.01
N THR A 201 1.31 -6.56 27.07
CA THR A 201 2.54 -5.78 26.93
C THR A 201 3.59 -6.63 26.24
N VAL A 202 4.31 -6.05 25.29
CA VAL A 202 5.42 -6.71 24.58
C VAL A 202 6.75 -6.15 25.05
N ALA A 203 7.75 -7.01 25.14
CA ALA A 203 9.12 -6.64 25.42
C ALA A 203 10.04 -7.27 24.39
N PHE A 204 11.15 -6.62 24.12
CA PHE A 204 12.06 -6.94 23.04
C PHE A 204 13.43 -7.26 23.60
N ALA A 205 14.17 -8.13 22.90
CA ALA A 205 15.53 -8.50 23.23
C ALA A 205 16.47 -8.15 22.05
N PRO A 206 16.79 -6.85 21.84
CA PRO A 206 17.53 -6.41 20.65
C PRO A 206 18.91 -7.04 20.52
N LEU A 207 19.55 -7.38 21.64
CA LEU A 207 20.90 -7.93 21.68
C LEU A 207 20.95 -9.47 21.69
N ALA A 208 19.79 -10.17 21.63
CA ALA A 208 19.73 -11.62 21.76
C ALA A 208 20.60 -12.38 20.73
N ARG A 209 20.79 -11.82 19.54
CA ARG A 209 21.52 -12.43 18.41
C ARG A 209 22.88 -11.80 18.13
N CYS A 210 23.44 -11.05 19.08
CA CYS A 210 24.76 -10.43 18.91
C CYS A 210 25.94 -11.43 18.87
N ASP A 211 25.69 -12.74 18.83
CA ASP A 211 26.65 -13.77 18.46
C ASP A 211 26.90 -13.87 16.94
N GLU A 212 25.98 -13.36 16.12
CA GLU A 212 26.13 -13.31 14.67
C GLU A 212 26.84 -12.02 14.21
N GLU A 213 27.82 -12.13 13.31
CA GLU A 213 28.63 -10.99 12.87
C GLU A 213 27.81 -9.86 12.21
N SER A 214 26.76 -10.21 11.45
CA SER A 214 25.85 -9.21 10.86
C SER A 214 25.02 -8.48 11.93
N GLU A 215 24.58 -9.20 12.96
CA GLU A 215 23.80 -8.64 14.07
C GLU A 215 24.68 -7.78 14.98
N GLN A 216 25.96 -8.12 15.15
CA GLN A 216 26.92 -7.32 15.92
C GLN A 216 27.06 -5.91 15.37
N ARG A 217 27.20 -5.78 14.03
CA ARG A 217 27.30 -4.46 13.37
C ARG A 217 26.04 -3.65 13.55
N TRP A 218 24.89 -4.27 13.26
CA TRP A 218 23.59 -3.61 13.42
C TRP A 218 23.35 -3.19 14.88
N ALA A 219 23.62 -4.07 15.83
CA ALA A 219 23.43 -3.79 17.25
C ALA A 219 24.32 -2.63 17.72
N ALA A 220 25.58 -2.57 17.27
CA ALA A 220 26.47 -1.47 17.60
C ALA A 220 25.99 -0.13 17.03
N GLU A 221 25.53 -0.09 15.78
CA GLU A 221 24.96 1.12 15.15
C GLU A 221 23.65 1.55 15.83
N TRP A 222 22.81 0.58 16.21
CA TRP A 222 21.57 0.83 16.93
C TRP A 222 21.84 1.37 18.35
N LEU A 223 22.82 0.81 19.07
CA LEU A 223 23.25 1.29 20.38
C LEU A 223 23.87 2.68 20.32
N GLU A 224 24.67 2.97 19.28
CA GLU A 224 25.19 4.32 19.02
C GLU A 224 24.03 5.31 18.85
N SER A 225 23.02 4.97 18.05
CA SER A 225 21.82 5.81 17.88
C SER A 225 21.06 6.00 19.20
N CYS A 226 20.98 4.96 20.04
CA CYS A 226 20.34 5.05 21.36
C CYS A 226 21.07 6.03 22.29
N VAL A 227 22.41 6.04 22.26
CA VAL A 227 23.27 6.96 23.02
C VAL A 227 23.11 8.40 22.51
N GLU A 228 23.11 8.59 21.19
CA GLU A 228 22.91 9.92 20.58
C GLU A 228 21.55 10.52 20.91
N LEU A 229 20.49 9.69 20.98
CA LEU A 229 19.16 10.12 21.41
C LEU A 229 19.11 10.64 22.86
N GLN A 230 20.07 10.24 23.71
CA GLN A 230 20.23 10.80 25.05
C GLN A 230 21.05 12.11 25.08
N GLY A 231 21.54 12.57 23.93
CA GLY A 231 22.29 13.81 23.78
C GLY A 231 23.80 13.64 23.94
N VAL A 232 24.31 12.40 23.94
CA VAL A 232 25.75 12.12 23.97
C VAL A 232 26.26 12.00 22.54
N ARG A 233 27.26 12.80 22.18
CA ARG A 233 27.93 12.68 20.88
C ARG A 233 28.99 11.58 20.95
N VAL A 234 28.81 10.53 20.17
CA VAL A 234 29.69 9.35 20.20
C VAL A 234 31.02 9.64 19.48
N THR A 235 32.14 9.51 20.20
CA THR A 235 33.49 9.62 19.62
C THR A 235 33.94 8.33 18.91
N PRO A 236 34.99 8.34 18.07
CA PRO A 236 35.54 7.13 17.48
C PRO A 236 35.95 6.07 18.51
N GLU A 237 36.52 6.47 19.65
CA GLU A 237 36.93 5.59 20.75
C GLU A 237 35.70 4.97 21.42
N GLN A 238 34.66 5.76 21.66
CA GLN A 238 33.40 5.27 22.22
C GLN A 238 32.69 4.31 21.27
N ARG A 239 32.72 4.57 19.95
CA ARG A 239 32.18 3.64 18.94
C ARG A 239 32.92 2.30 18.96
N GLN A 240 34.25 2.31 19.12
CA GLN A 240 35.03 1.09 19.29
C GLN A 240 34.68 0.36 20.59
N GLU A 241 34.46 1.07 21.70
CA GLU A 241 34.04 0.45 22.97
C GLU A 241 32.64 -0.17 22.88
N ILE A 242 31.68 0.51 22.24
CA ILE A 242 30.35 -0.05 21.94
C ILE A 242 30.50 -1.38 21.19
N TYR A 243 31.26 -1.37 20.09
CA TYR A 243 31.46 -2.57 19.27
C TYR A 243 32.18 -3.69 20.04
N ARG A 244 33.20 -3.37 20.84
CA ARG A 244 33.91 -4.31 21.72
C ARG A 244 32.94 -4.97 22.71
N ALA A 245 32.10 -4.18 23.36
CA ALA A 245 31.13 -4.64 24.34
C ALA A 245 30.03 -5.51 23.70
N VAL A 246 29.53 -5.15 22.50
CA VAL A 246 28.58 -5.99 21.74
C VAL A 246 29.21 -7.34 21.41
N LYS A 247 30.45 -7.36 20.93
CA LYS A 247 31.16 -8.61 20.61
C LYS A 247 31.34 -9.50 21.85
N GLN A 248 31.73 -8.89 22.97
CA GLN A 248 31.86 -9.61 24.25
C GLN A 248 30.51 -10.16 24.73
N LEU A 249 29.40 -9.46 24.46
CA LEU A 249 28.06 -9.99 24.72
C LEU A 249 27.74 -11.21 23.83
N GLY A 250 28.16 -11.18 22.57
CA GLY A 250 28.01 -12.30 21.64
C GLY A 250 28.69 -13.58 22.11
N ASP A 251 29.77 -13.47 22.89
CA ASP A 251 30.50 -14.62 23.42
C ASP A 251 29.74 -15.37 24.54
N PHE A 252 28.71 -14.77 25.14
CA PHE A 252 27.86 -15.46 26.11
C PHE A 252 27.06 -16.56 25.39
N LYS A 253 27.25 -17.82 25.83
CA LYS A 253 26.54 -18.98 25.26
C LYS A 253 25.04 -18.96 25.55
N ASP A 254 24.64 -18.39 26.69
CA ASP A 254 23.25 -18.23 27.04
C ASP A 254 22.72 -16.89 26.48
N ALA A 255 21.79 -16.97 25.53
CA ALA A 255 21.18 -15.79 24.91
C ALA A 255 20.44 -14.90 25.93
N LYS A 256 19.98 -15.48 27.05
CA LYS A 256 19.29 -14.73 28.12
C LYS A 256 20.20 -13.75 28.86
N LEU A 257 21.52 -13.90 28.71
CA LEU A 257 22.50 -12.97 29.26
C LEU A 257 22.83 -11.83 28.30
N ARG A 258 22.34 -11.87 27.06
CA ARG A 258 22.62 -10.87 26.02
C ARG A 258 21.59 -9.75 26.07
N THR A 259 21.57 -9.02 27.18
CA THR A 259 20.59 -7.95 27.47
C THR A 259 21.25 -6.57 27.51
N LEU A 260 20.46 -5.49 27.46
CA LEU A 260 20.96 -4.13 27.61
C LEU A 260 21.55 -3.90 29.02
N GLY A 261 20.95 -4.50 30.04
CA GLY A 261 21.49 -4.52 31.39
C GLY A 261 22.90 -5.12 31.43
N GLN A 262 23.13 -6.24 30.75
CA GLN A 262 24.45 -6.87 30.67
C GLN A 262 25.42 -6.06 29.80
N PHE A 263 24.93 -5.45 28.71
CA PHE A 263 25.72 -4.54 27.88
C PHE A 263 26.25 -3.35 28.70
N ARG A 264 25.37 -2.72 29.48
CA ARG A 264 25.73 -1.62 30.41
C ARG A 264 26.77 -2.06 31.44
N ALA A 265 26.71 -3.30 31.92
CA ALA A 265 27.69 -3.85 32.85
C ALA A 265 29.06 -4.13 32.19
N THR A 266 29.08 -4.36 30.89
CA THR A 266 30.27 -4.70 30.10
C THR A 266 31.03 -3.47 29.63
N ILE A 267 30.33 -2.37 29.32
CA ILE A 267 30.92 -1.08 28.96
C ILE A 267 31.76 -0.53 30.10
N GLN A 268 32.98 -0.08 29.79
CA GLN A 268 33.84 0.61 30.76
C GLN A 268 33.61 2.12 30.84
N ASP A 269 33.28 2.76 29.71
CA ASP A 269 33.02 4.20 29.59
C ASP A 269 31.78 4.65 30.40
N THR A 270 31.96 5.68 31.23
CA THR A 270 30.91 6.15 32.15
C THR A 270 29.79 6.91 31.42
N ASP A 271 30.11 7.64 30.36
CA ASP A 271 29.13 8.43 29.61
C ASP A 271 28.20 7.51 28.82
N LEU A 272 28.78 6.50 28.15
CA LEU A 272 28.02 5.45 27.47
C LEU A 272 27.14 4.67 28.44
N ARG A 273 27.67 4.31 29.62
CA ARG A 273 26.91 3.58 30.65
C ARG A 273 25.70 4.38 31.13
N THR A 274 25.88 5.69 31.32
CA THR A 274 24.82 6.61 31.74
C THR A 274 23.78 6.80 30.63
N ALA A 275 24.21 6.94 29.38
CA ALA A 275 23.33 7.10 28.23
C ALA A 275 22.48 5.86 27.92
N ILE A 276 22.98 4.65 28.19
CA ILE A 276 22.22 3.41 27.96
C ILE A 276 21.24 3.09 29.08
N GLU A 277 21.47 3.58 30.30
CA GLU A 277 20.66 3.26 31.48
C GLU A 277 19.13 3.40 31.28
N PRO A 278 18.60 4.43 30.59
CA PRO A 278 17.17 4.56 30.29
C PRO A 278 16.55 3.37 29.56
N TYR A 279 17.35 2.61 28.81
CA TYR A 279 16.90 1.44 28.04
C TYR A 279 17.07 0.10 28.77
N THR A 280 17.68 0.12 29.95
CA THR A 280 17.81 -1.08 30.80
C THR A 280 16.63 -1.21 31.75
N VAL A 281 16.49 -2.34 32.45
CA VAL A 281 15.50 -2.56 33.53
C VAL A 281 15.50 -1.47 34.62
N ARG A 282 16.55 -0.65 34.71
CA ARG A 282 16.65 0.48 35.65
C ARG A 282 16.02 1.77 35.12
N GLY A 283 15.72 1.82 33.82
CA GLY A 283 15.28 2.98 33.10
C GLY A 283 13.83 2.91 32.63
N VAL A 284 13.39 4.00 32.01
CA VAL A 284 12.00 4.20 31.56
C VAL A 284 11.56 3.30 30.40
N ALA A 285 12.50 2.67 29.70
CA ALA A 285 12.24 1.79 28.56
C ALA A 285 12.67 0.34 28.80
N GLY A 286 13.11 -0.01 30.01
CA GLY A 286 13.61 -1.35 30.33
C GLY A 286 12.57 -2.45 30.16
N ASP A 287 11.31 -2.15 30.47
CA ASP A 287 10.19 -3.06 30.28
C ASP A 287 9.88 -3.35 28.80
N LEU A 288 10.37 -2.52 27.87
CA LEU A 288 10.22 -2.73 26.43
C LEU A 288 11.48 -3.28 25.77
N LEU A 289 12.69 -2.90 26.20
CA LEU A 289 13.91 -3.14 25.42
C LEU A 289 14.95 -4.03 26.13
N ASP A 290 14.78 -4.34 27.42
CA ASP A 290 15.74 -5.13 28.20
C ASP A 290 15.21 -6.54 28.53
N ALA A 291 14.45 -7.12 27.62
CA ALA A 291 13.96 -8.49 27.77
C ALA A 291 15.09 -9.51 27.50
N THR A 292 14.90 -10.71 28.05
CA THR A 292 15.81 -11.85 27.83
C THR A 292 15.46 -12.64 26.55
N GLU A 293 14.21 -12.52 26.10
CA GLU A 293 13.66 -13.15 24.90
C GLU A 293 12.70 -12.15 24.22
N ASP A 294 12.53 -12.26 22.90
CA ASP A 294 11.60 -11.43 22.14
C ASP A 294 10.15 -11.89 22.40
N GLY A 295 9.28 -10.96 22.76
CA GLY A 295 7.89 -11.21 23.09
C GLY A 295 6.93 -11.22 21.90
N MET A 296 7.37 -10.91 20.67
CA MET A 296 6.49 -10.93 19.51
C MET A 296 6.29 -12.35 18.95
N SER A 297 5.03 -12.71 18.73
CA SER A 297 4.64 -13.91 17.98
C SER A 297 5.02 -13.84 16.49
N GLN A 298 5.03 -14.99 15.82
CA GLN A 298 5.16 -15.06 14.36
C GLN A 298 3.82 -14.99 13.61
N ASP A 299 2.78 -14.36 14.18
CA ASP A 299 1.46 -14.30 13.53
C ASP A 299 1.50 -13.49 12.21
N ARG A 300 0.60 -13.81 11.28
CA ARG A 300 0.46 -13.09 10.01
C ARG A 300 -0.24 -11.74 10.16
N PHE A 301 -0.93 -11.48 11.25
CA PHE A 301 -1.60 -10.22 11.51
C PHE A 301 -1.21 -9.69 12.88
N GLN A 302 -0.37 -8.66 12.89
CA GLN A 302 0.16 -8.07 14.10
C GLN A 302 -0.11 -6.58 14.12
N VAL A 303 -0.68 -6.10 15.21
CA VAL A 303 -0.97 -4.68 15.44
C VAL A 303 -0.17 -4.22 16.64
N LEU A 304 0.73 -3.27 16.43
CA LEU A 304 1.45 -2.59 17.50
C LEU A 304 0.75 -1.26 17.79
N ARG A 305 0.23 -1.12 18.99
CA ARG A 305 -0.32 0.14 19.46
C ARG A 305 0.80 1.04 19.91
N ASN A 306 0.97 2.19 19.26
CA ASN A 306 1.73 3.29 19.82
C ASN A 306 0.75 4.21 20.53
N GLY A 307 0.85 4.32 21.85
CA GLY A 307 -0.09 5.11 22.66
C GLY A 307 -0.19 6.57 22.20
N THR A 308 -1.22 7.27 22.69
CA THR A 308 -1.31 8.72 22.50
C THR A 308 -0.19 9.38 23.33
N PRO A 309 0.59 10.35 22.79
CA PRO A 309 1.51 11.15 23.61
C PRO A 309 0.74 11.72 24.81
N PRO A 310 1.27 11.60 26.06
CA PRO A 310 2.69 11.74 26.38
C PRO A 310 3.32 10.50 27.06
N VAL A 311 2.87 9.27 26.80
CA VAL A 311 3.26 8.15 27.67
C VAL A 311 4.77 7.80 27.57
N ARG A 312 5.39 7.90 26.39
CA ARG A 312 6.85 7.73 26.21
C ARG A 312 7.38 8.70 25.15
N GLY A 313 8.47 9.41 25.46
CA GLY A 313 9.07 10.39 24.55
C GLY A 313 9.83 9.76 23.36
N ASP A 314 10.22 10.57 22.38
CA ASP A 314 10.92 10.13 21.16
C ASP A 314 12.15 9.27 21.44
N ARG A 315 12.81 9.55 22.56
CA ARG A 315 13.97 8.78 23.03
C ARG A 315 13.67 7.30 23.26
N VAL A 316 12.43 6.91 23.53
CA VAL A 316 12.01 5.52 23.72
C VAL A 316 11.35 4.94 22.47
N VAL A 317 10.53 5.75 21.79
CA VAL A 317 9.78 5.29 20.61
C VAL A 317 10.71 5.01 19.43
N LEU A 318 11.71 5.87 19.20
CA LEU A 318 12.60 5.71 18.04
C LEU A 318 13.43 4.42 18.11
N PRO A 319 14.09 4.05 19.24
CA PRO A 319 14.80 2.78 19.34
C PRO A 319 13.93 1.54 19.12
N VAL A 320 12.68 1.57 19.59
CA VAL A 320 11.71 0.47 19.36
C VAL A 320 11.36 0.38 17.88
N LEU A 321 11.03 1.50 17.24
CA LEU A 321 10.70 1.49 15.81
C LEU A 321 11.87 1.05 14.95
N THR A 322 13.09 1.57 15.20
CA THR A 322 14.27 1.17 14.44
C THR A 322 14.55 -0.32 14.63
N TYR A 323 14.44 -0.85 15.84
CA TYR A 323 14.53 -2.29 16.09
C TYR A 323 13.53 -3.10 15.26
N LEU A 324 12.25 -2.70 15.26
CA LEU A 324 11.20 -3.40 14.52
C LEU A 324 11.42 -3.38 13.01
N PHE A 325 11.98 -2.29 12.45
CA PHE A 325 12.15 -2.13 11.00
C PHE A 325 13.47 -2.66 10.44
N THR A 326 14.59 -2.56 11.18
CA THR A 326 15.93 -2.75 10.59
C THR A 326 16.72 -3.94 11.11
N GLY A 327 16.33 -4.53 12.25
CA GLY A 327 17.06 -5.66 12.83
C GLY A 327 17.15 -6.86 11.88
N SER A 328 18.33 -7.49 11.79
CA SER A 328 18.49 -8.80 11.16
C SER A 328 17.78 -9.93 11.90
N SER A 329 17.08 -9.59 13.00
CA SER A 329 16.12 -10.36 13.80
C SER A 329 14.68 -9.82 13.70
N SER A 330 14.41 -8.74 12.94
CA SER A 330 13.14 -7.98 12.92
C SER A 330 11.92 -8.89 13.06
N ALA A 331 11.14 -8.65 14.12
CA ALA A 331 9.86 -9.29 14.39
C ALA A 331 8.83 -9.08 13.27
N LEU A 332 9.08 -8.11 12.38
CA LEU A 332 8.25 -7.80 11.22
C LEU A 332 8.70 -8.53 9.95
N ARG A 333 9.69 -9.42 10.02
CA ARG A 333 10.12 -10.18 8.85
C ARG A 333 9.26 -11.41 8.61
N PRO A 334 8.93 -11.71 7.34
CA PRO A 334 8.34 -12.97 6.95
C PRO A 334 9.17 -14.15 7.45
N ALA A 335 8.55 -15.08 8.18
CA ALA A 335 9.16 -16.34 8.62
C ALA A 335 9.77 -17.16 7.46
N ASP A 336 9.34 -16.88 6.22
CA ASP A 336 9.67 -17.65 5.02
C ASP A 336 10.79 -17.07 4.13
N LEU A 337 11.36 -15.88 4.42
CA LEU A 337 12.42 -15.32 3.56
C LEU A 337 13.72 -16.13 3.57
N ALA A 338 13.92 -16.99 4.59
CA ALA A 338 15.08 -17.88 4.65
C ALA A 338 15.00 -19.09 3.69
N ARG A 339 13.85 -19.36 3.06
CA ARG A 339 13.66 -20.50 2.13
C ARG A 339 13.60 -20.13 0.65
N ALA A 340 13.77 -18.84 0.32
CA ALA A 340 13.61 -18.32 -1.03
C ALA A 340 14.88 -17.65 -1.59
N ARG A 341 16.06 -18.14 -1.19
CA ARG A 341 17.33 -17.87 -1.89
C ARG A 341 17.90 -19.16 -2.45
#